data_AF-A0A972N3D9-F1
#
_entry.id   AF-A0A972N3D9-F1
#
_cell.length_a   1.000
_cell.length_b   1.000
_cell.length_c   1.000
_cell.angle_alpha   90.00
_cell.angle_beta   90.00
_cell.angle_gamma   90.00
#
_symmetry.space_group_name_H-M   'P 1'
#
loop_
_entity.id
_entity.type
_entity.pdbx_description
1 polymer ?
#
loop_
_entity_poly.entity_id
_entity_poly.type
_entity_poly.pdbx_seq_one_letter_code
_entity_poly.pdbx_strand_id
1 'polypeptide(L)'
;MSSPNLNDPSLYINRELSWLKFNSRVLYQATRKENPLLERLKFVAIYGTNLDEFYMIRVAGLKQLFSNGIVVTGEDHMTPLEQLKAIRDYLHNEKLEVEQIYKEIVEELKKENLFIITYNELNEDQKEEALNYFFKNIFPVIIPIAVDATHPFPHLNNLSFSLAVKLKDKDNPEDTKYGMVRIPRLLPRFIQLEDNIYIPIESLIEQNIDTIFPGYTLITSAAFRVTRNADIVIEEEEADDFMEIMEQGLRLRKKGAFVRLEIQRSADEELIQFLNSHLKIFRRDIYKYDIPLNLGALWQIVGNKKFSHLKTPPYTPKILPPLDSNESIFHILDSEEVILYHPYESFEPVTKLIQTAAKDPKVLSIRITLYRVGTNSPIIQALIDAANNGKQVTAMV
;
A
#
# COMPACT_ATOMS: atom_id res chain seq x y z
N MET A 1 38.04 -1.95 31.13
CA MET A 1 37.64 -2.31 29.75
C MET A 1 37.82 -1.05 28.91
N SER A 2 38.55 -1.13 27.81
CA SER A 2 38.69 -0.02 26.86
C SER A 2 37.32 0.33 26.28
N SER A 3 36.99 1.63 26.21
CA SER A 3 35.75 2.08 25.60
C SER A 3 35.64 1.58 24.16
N PRO A 4 34.45 1.16 23.68
CA PRO A 4 34.28 0.70 22.32
C PRO A 4 34.66 1.79 21.32
N ASN A 5 35.31 1.41 20.22
CA ASN A 5 35.60 2.32 19.12
C ASN A 5 34.31 2.60 18.35
N LEU A 6 33.70 3.77 18.56
CA LEU A 6 32.44 4.15 17.90
C LEU A 6 32.56 4.28 16.38
N ASN A 7 33.77 4.25 15.80
CA ASN A 7 33.94 4.21 14.34
C ASN A 7 33.98 2.78 13.77
N ASP A 8 33.72 1.75 14.59
CA ASP A 8 33.66 0.37 14.14
C ASP A 8 32.28 0.08 13.51
N PRO A 9 32.18 -0.16 12.19
CA PRO A 9 30.90 -0.37 11.52
C PRO A 9 30.14 -1.60 12.03
N SER A 10 30.84 -2.56 12.64
CA SER A 10 30.22 -3.77 13.20
C SER A 10 29.36 -3.49 14.43
N LEU A 11 29.45 -2.29 15.02
CA LEU A 11 28.61 -1.84 16.12
C LEU A 11 27.23 -1.33 15.66
N TYR A 12 27.04 -1.12 14.35
CA TYR A 12 25.83 -0.54 13.79
C TYR A 12 25.02 -1.56 12.99
N ILE A 13 23.71 -1.41 13.02
CA ILE A 13 22.78 -2.18 12.18
C ILE A 13 22.39 -1.30 11.01
N ASN A 14 22.44 -1.86 9.81
CA ASN A 14 21.96 -1.15 8.63
C ASN A 14 20.49 -0.78 8.80
N ARG A 15 20.22 0.50 8.57
CA ARG A 15 18.92 1.13 8.70
C ARG A 15 17.83 0.40 7.90
N GLU A 16 18.12 0.07 6.65
CA GLU A 16 17.14 -0.54 5.75
C GLU A 16 16.86 -1.99 6.14
N LEU A 17 17.88 -2.74 6.57
CA LEU A 17 17.70 -4.08 7.12
C LEU A 17 16.98 -4.06 8.48
N SER A 18 17.17 -3.01 9.28
CA SER A 18 16.43 -2.80 10.52
C SER A 18 14.94 -2.54 10.23
N TRP A 19 14.64 -1.69 9.25
CA TRP A 19 13.27 -1.45 8.78
C TRP A 19 12.60 -2.73 8.28
N LEU A 20 13.32 -3.55 7.50
CA LEU A 20 12.78 -4.84 7.05
C LEU A 20 12.41 -5.75 8.22
N LYS A 21 13.24 -5.82 9.26
CA LYS A 21 12.91 -6.59 10.49
C LYS A 21 11.71 -6.03 11.24
N PHE A 22 11.53 -4.70 11.25
CA PHE A 22 10.31 -4.09 11.76
C PHE A 22 9.09 -4.57 10.96
N ASN A 23 9.15 -4.55 9.62
CA ASN A 23 8.02 -5.02 8.82
C ASN A 23 7.79 -6.54 8.97
N SER A 24 8.85 -7.34 9.16
CA SER A 24 8.71 -8.76 9.56
C SER A 24 8.00 -8.92 10.89
N ARG A 25 8.19 -7.99 11.84
CA ARG A 25 7.47 -7.99 13.12
C ARG A 25 5.98 -7.66 12.94
N VAL A 26 5.63 -6.84 11.96
CA VAL A 26 4.24 -6.62 11.52
C VAL A 26 3.66 -7.91 10.95
N LEU A 27 4.36 -8.55 10.00
CA LEU A 27 3.95 -9.83 9.43
C LEU A 27 3.80 -10.93 10.49
N TYR A 28 4.68 -10.95 11.49
CA TYR A 28 4.60 -11.90 12.60
C TYR A 28 3.26 -11.80 13.36
N GLN A 29 2.62 -10.63 13.44
CA GLN A 29 1.30 -10.54 14.07
C GLN A 29 0.23 -11.34 13.32
N ALA A 30 0.43 -11.62 12.02
CA ALA A 30 -0.45 -12.47 11.23
C ALA A 30 -0.30 -13.97 11.53
N THR A 31 0.76 -14.39 12.21
CA THR A 31 0.99 -15.80 12.62
C THR A 31 0.42 -16.11 14.01
N ARG A 32 0.15 -15.07 14.80
CA ARG A 32 -0.33 -15.20 16.18
C ARG A 32 -1.78 -15.66 16.21
N LYS A 33 -2.00 -16.88 16.68
CA LYS A 33 -3.35 -17.49 16.74
C LYS A 33 -4.26 -16.85 17.78
N GLU A 34 -3.68 -16.09 18.73
CA GLU A 34 -4.46 -15.25 19.65
C GLU A 34 -5.18 -14.09 18.94
N ASN A 35 -4.71 -13.67 17.77
CA ASN A 35 -5.36 -12.64 16.97
C ASN A 35 -6.51 -13.25 16.15
N PRO A 36 -7.70 -12.63 16.12
CA PRO A 36 -8.79 -13.04 15.24
C PRO A 36 -8.38 -13.09 13.75
N LEU A 37 -9.04 -13.94 12.95
CA LEU A 37 -8.61 -14.21 11.56
C LEU A 37 -8.53 -12.96 10.67
N LEU A 38 -9.51 -12.05 10.76
CA LEU A 38 -9.46 -10.82 9.98
C LEU A 38 -8.43 -9.82 10.52
N GLU A 39 -8.03 -9.89 11.79
CA GLU A 39 -6.86 -9.14 12.29
C GLU A 39 -5.56 -9.69 11.73
N ARG A 40 -5.44 -11.02 11.61
CA ARG A 40 -4.27 -11.64 10.97
C ARG A 40 -4.19 -11.26 9.49
N LEU A 41 -5.31 -11.30 8.76
CA LEU A 41 -5.39 -10.83 7.37
C LEU A 41 -5.07 -9.34 7.26
N LYS A 42 -5.52 -8.52 8.21
CA LYS A 42 -5.21 -7.09 8.32
C LYS A 42 -3.70 -6.85 8.43
N PHE A 43 -2.98 -7.64 9.22
CA PHE A 43 -1.52 -7.51 9.32
C PHE A 43 -0.79 -7.87 8.02
N VAL A 44 -1.31 -8.81 7.23
CA VAL A 44 -0.80 -9.06 5.85
C VAL A 44 -1.03 -7.84 4.95
N ALA A 45 -2.18 -7.19 5.07
CA ALA A 45 -2.50 -5.97 4.31
C ALA A 45 -1.58 -4.79 4.70
N ILE A 46 -1.32 -4.61 6.00
CA ILE A 46 -0.41 -3.59 6.54
C ILE A 46 1.01 -3.86 6.05
N TYR A 47 1.51 -5.10 6.20
CA TYR A 47 2.83 -5.50 5.71
C TYR A 47 3.03 -5.15 4.23
N GLY A 48 2.05 -5.46 3.38
CA GLY A 48 2.12 -5.17 1.95
C GLY A 48 2.13 -3.67 1.64
N THR A 49 1.37 -2.87 2.38
CA THR A 49 1.31 -1.41 2.23
C THR A 49 2.63 -0.78 2.66
N ASN A 50 3.14 -1.14 3.83
CA ASN A 50 4.46 -0.71 4.31
C ASN A 50 5.56 -1.06 3.31
N LEU A 51 5.52 -2.28 2.75
CA LEU A 51 6.53 -2.71 1.78
C LEU A 51 6.43 -1.94 0.47
N ASP A 52 5.24 -1.53 0.03
CA ASP A 52 5.10 -0.63 -1.12
C ASP A 52 5.83 0.69 -0.89
N GLU A 53 5.65 1.30 0.29
CA GLU A 53 6.29 2.56 0.67
C GLU A 53 7.81 2.44 0.75
N PHE A 54 8.30 1.39 1.40
CA PHE A 54 9.73 1.10 1.46
C PHE A 54 10.37 1.00 0.07
N TYR A 55 9.68 0.39 -0.89
CA TYR A 55 10.17 0.37 -2.28
C TYR A 55 10.12 1.74 -2.96
N MET A 56 9.02 2.46 -2.78
CA MET A 56 8.80 3.77 -3.41
C MET A 56 9.79 4.83 -2.93
N ILE A 57 10.25 4.72 -1.68
CA ILE A 57 11.09 5.73 -1.01
C ILE A 57 12.51 5.20 -0.82
N ARG A 58 12.70 4.17 0.02
CA ARG A 58 14.04 3.69 0.44
C ARG A 58 14.79 2.99 -0.68
N VAL A 59 14.20 1.97 -1.31
CA VAL A 59 14.85 1.25 -2.43
C VAL A 59 15.08 2.16 -3.63
N ALA A 60 14.13 3.06 -3.91
CA ALA A 60 14.29 4.09 -4.93
C ALA A 60 15.48 5.02 -4.65
N GLY A 61 15.61 5.51 -3.41
CA GLY A 61 16.72 6.34 -2.96
C GLY A 61 18.07 5.64 -3.12
N LEU A 62 18.18 4.38 -2.67
CA LEU A 62 19.40 3.58 -2.84
C LEU A 62 19.78 3.36 -4.31
N LYS A 63 18.80 3.09 -5.18
CA LYS A 63 19.04 2.98 -6.64
C LYS A 63 19.57 4.28 -7.24
N GLN A 64 19.10 5.43 -6.74
CA GLN A 64 19.59 6.74 -7.17
C GLN A 64 21.03 6.99 -6.69
N LEU A 65 21.33 6.72 -5.42
CA LEU A 65 22.68 6.83 -4.86
C LEU A 65 23.68 5.95 -5.61
N PHE A 66 23.30 4.70 -5.88
CA PHE A 66 24.10 3.78 -6.71
C PHE A 66 24.35 4.34 -8.12
N SER A 67 23.31 4.86 -8.77
CA SER A 67 23.41 5.43 -10.13
C SER A 67 24.30 6.68 -10.19
N ASN A 68 24.42 7.40 -9.07
CA ASN A 68 25.28 8.58 -8.93
C ASN A 68 26.71 8.23 -8.48
N GLY A 69 27.05 6.94 -8.33
CA GLY A 69 28.39 6.48 -7.97
C GLY A 69 28.76 6.69 -6.50
N ILE A 70 27.78 6.85 -5.61
CA ILE A 70 28.02 6.95 -4.17
C ILE A 70 28.45 5.59 -3.63
N VAL A 71 29.53 5.58 -2.83
CA VAL A 71 30.17 4.36 -2.34
C VAL A 71 29.88 4.06 -0.88
N VAL A 72 29.51 5.03 -0.04
CA VAL A 72 29.15 4.82 1.38
C VAL A 72 28.05 5.80 1.76
N THR A 73 27.07 5.37 2.57
CA THR A 73 25.91 6.20 2.92
C THR A 73 25.60 6.28 4.43
N GLY A 74 26.29 5.53 5.30
CA GLY A 74 26.01 5.52 6.74
C GLY A 74 27.11 4.87 7.59
N GLU A 75 26.90 4.84 8.91
CA GLU A 75 27.86 4.35 9.93
C GLU A 75 28.19 2.84 9.82
N ASP A 76 27.31 2.07 9.19
CA ASP A 76 27.54 0.65 8.88
C ASP A 76 28.52 0.42 7.72
N HIS A 77 28.93 1.50 7.04
CA HIS A 77 29.78 1.51 5.86
C HIS A 77 29.29 0.65 4.66
N MET A 78 28.03 0.23 4.64
CA MET A 78 27.47 -0.52 3.52
C MET A 78 27.27 0.38 2.31
N THR A 79 27.80 -0.03 1.16
CA THR A 79 27.56 0.67 -0.11
C THR A 79 26.08 0.54 -0.52
N PRO A 80 25.53 1.47 -1.32
CA PRO A 80 24.16 1.33 -1.86
C PRO A 80 23.92 0.01 -2.59
N LEU A 81 24.94 -0.52 -3.28
CA LEU A 81 24.84 -1.79 -3.99
C LEU A 81 24.74 -2.98 -3.02
N GLU A 82 25.52 -2.98 -1.95
CA GLU A 82 25.47 -4.01 -0.91
C GLU A 82 24.13 -4.00 -0.18
N GLN A 83 23.61 -2.81 0.14
CA GLN A 83 22.28 -2.66 0.75
C GLN A 83 21.19 -3.19 -0.19
N LEU A 84 21.19 -2.79 -1.47
CA LEU A 84 20.24 -3.30 -2.47
C LEU A 84 20.33 -4.82 -2.63
N LYS A 85 21.53 -5.41 -2.54
CA LYS A 85 21.72 -6.87 -2.59
C LYS A 85 21.13 -7.54 -1.35
N ALA A 86 21.45 -7.03 -0.17
CA ALA A 86 20.96 -7.57 1.10
C ALA A 86 19.43 -7.47 1.22
N ILE A 87 18.83 -6.35 0.81
CA ILE A 87 17.37 -6.15 0.75
C ILE A 87 16.72 -7.20 -0.16
N ARG A 88 17.28 -7.43 -1.35
CA ARG A 88 16.76 -8.44 -2.28
C ARG A 88 16.85 -9.84 -1.67
N ASP A 89 18.01 -10.20 -1.14
CA ASP A 89 18.23 -11.50 -0.49
C ASP A 89 17.19 -11.72 0.63
N TYR A 90 16.97 -10.71 1.46
CA TYR A 90 15.98 -10.75 2.55
C TYR A 90 14.55 -10.95 2.03
N LEU A 91 14.12 -10.09 1.10
CA LEU A 91 12.73 -10.09 0.62
C LEU A 91 12.39 -11.28 -0.27
N HIS A 92 13.35 -11.85 -1.01
CA HIS A 92 13.12 -13.10 -1.75
C HIS A 92 12.84 -14.27 -0.82
N ASN A 93 13.49 -14.31 0.35
CA ASN A 93 13.24 -15.33 1.37
C ASN A 93 11.92 -15.04 2.11
N GLU A 94 11.73 -13.82 2.61
CA GLU A 94 10.54 -13.44 3.39
C GLU A 94 9.24 -13.60 2.58
N LYS A 95 9.29 -13.35 1.27
CA LYS A 95 8.15 -13.58 0.38
C LYS A 95 7.55 -14.99 0.53
N LEU A 96 8.37 -16.02 0.70
CA LEU A 96 7.88 -17.39 0.86
C LEU A 96 7.08 -17.55 2.16
N GLU A 97 7.51 -16.87 3.22
CA GLU A 97 6.78 -16.83 4.50
C GLU A 97 5.44 -16.09 4.34
N VAL A 98 5.43 -14.95 3.64
CA VAL A 98 4.19 -14.21 3.35
C VAL A 98 3.17 -15.09 2.61
N GLU A 99 3.63 -15.83 1.60
CA GLU A 99 2.79 -16.76 0.83
C GLU A 99 2.20 -17.86 1.72
N GLN A 100 3.01 -18.45 2.58
CA GLN A 100 2.57 -19.49 3.50
C GLN A 100 1.55 -18.96 4.51
N ILE A 101 1.85 -17.84 5.16
CA ILE A 101 0.97 -17.20 6.15
C ILE A 101 -0.38 -16.84 5.53
N TYR A 102 -0.37 -16.25 4.33
CA TYR A 102 -1.60 -15.91 3.62
C TYR A 102 -2.44 -17.16 3.33
N LYS A 103 -1.83 -18.22 2.79
CA LYS A 103 -2.54 -19.47 2.47
C LYS A 103 -3.15 -20.12 3.72
N GLU A 104 -2.42 -20.14 4.84
CA GLU A 104 -2.93 -20.63 6.11
C GLU A 104 -4.16 -19.83 6.60
N ILE A 105 -4.09 -18.50 6.54
CA ILE A 105 -5.22 -17.64 6.92
C ILE A 105 -6.43 -17.91 6.01
N VAL A 106 -6.24 -18.01 4.70
CA VAL A 106 -7.33 -18.31 3.75
C VAL A 106 -7.99 -19.65 4.04
N GLU A 107 -7.20 -20.69 4.33
CA GLU A 107 -7.74 -22.01 4.69
C GLU A 107 -8.52 -22.00 6.01
N GLU A 108 -8.11 -21.18 6.98
CA GLU A 108 -8.87 -20.99 8.21
C GLU A 108 -10.15 -20.17 7.98
N LEU A 109 -10.12 -19.13 7.14
CA LEU A 109 -11.29 -18.33 6.78
C LEU A 109 -12.38 -19.16 6.09
N LYS A 110 -12.00 -20.15 5.26
CA LYS A 110 -12.95 -21.09 4.64
C LYS A 110 -13.80 -21.82 5.68
N LYS A 111 -13.23 -22.16 6.85
CA LYS A 111 -13.95 -22.85 7.94
C LYS A 111 -14.99 -21.94 8.62
N GLU A 112 -14.78 -20.63 8.55
CA GLU A 112 -15.72 -19.60 9.00
C GLU A 112 -16.69 -19.15 7.90
N ASN A 113 -16.77 -19.91 6.79
CA ASN A 113 -17.58 -19.60 5.61
C ASN A 113 -17.21 -18.28 4.92
N LEU A 114 -15.96 -17.82 5.02
CA LEU A 114 -15.43 -16.68 4.27
C LEU A 114 -14.42 -17.19 3.22
N PHE A 115 -14.74 -17.00 1.95
CA PHE A 115 -14.01 -17.59 0.83
C PHE A 115 -13.26 -16.51 0.04
N ILE A 116 -11.97 -16.75 -0.20
CA ILE A 116 -11.16 -15.98 -1.16
C ILE A 116 -10.70 -16.98 -2.21
N ILE A 117 -11.40 -17.02 -3.34
CA ILE A 117 -11.30 -18.10 -4.35
C ILE A 117 -11.28 -17.53 -5.77
N THR A 118 -10.83 -18.34 -6.72
CA THR A 118 -10.80 -17.99 -8.15
C THR A 118 -12.14 -18.28 -8.83
N TYR A 119 -12.36 -17.71 -10.01
CA TYR A 119 -13.58 -17.96 -10.81
C TYR A 119 -13.83 -19.45 -11.09
N ASN A 120 -12.76 -20.24 -11.26
CA ASN A 120 -12.86 -21.67 -11.55
C ASN A 120 -13.40 -22.50 -10.38
N GLU A 121 -13.34 -21.96 -9.15
CA GLU A 121 -13.82 -22.62 -7.94
C GLU A 121 -15.29 -22.31 -7.64
N LEU A 122 -15.91 -21.41 -8.41
CA LEU A 122 -17.32 -21.05 -8.26
C LEU A 122 -18.23 -22.17 -8.78
N ASN A 123 -19.43 -22.27 -8.19
CA ASN A 123 -20.50 -23.06 -8.77
C ASN A 123 -21.15 -22.34 -9.98
N GLU A 124 -22.03 -23.01 -10.72
CA GLU A 124 -22.60 -22.46 -11.95
C GLU A 124 -23.44 -21.19 -11.73
N ASP A 125 -24.24 -21.13 -10.66
CA ASP A 125 -25.06 -19.95 -10.33
C ASP A 125 -24.15 -18.74 -10.00
N GLN A 126 -23.08 -18.97 -9.25
CA GLN A 126 -22.08 -17.96 -8.90
C GLN A 126 -21.27 -17.51 -10.11
N LYS A 127 -20.98 -18.39 -11.07
CA LYS A 127 -20.35 -18.03 -12.34
C LYS A 127 -21.24 -17.10 -13.14
N GLU A 128 -22.54 -17.39 -13.21
CA GLU A 128 -23.50 -16.53 -13.90
C GLU A 128 -23.58 -15.14 -13.23
N GLU A 129 -23.62 -15.08 -11.90
CA GLU A 129 -23.58 -13.82 -11.15
C GLU A 129 -22.29 -13.04 -11.42
N ALA A 130 -21.13 -13.69 -11.34
CA ALA A 130 -19.83 -13.10 -11.62
C ALA A 130 -19.74 -12.56 -13.06
N LEU A 131 -20.28 -13.30 -14.03
CA LEU A 131 -20.31 -12.91 -15.44
C LEU A 131 -21.21 -11.69 -15.67
N ASN A 132 -22.38 -11.67 -15.04
CA ASN A 132 -23.27 -10.51 -15.06
C ASN A 132 -22.59 -9.28 -14.44
N TYR A 133 -21.88 -9.45 -13.32
CA TYR A 133 -21.09 -8.39 -12.71
C TYR A 133 -20.00 -7.90 -13.67
N PHE A 134 -19.28 -8.81 -14.34
CA PHE A 134 -18.25 -8.49 -15.32
C PHE A 134 -18.79 -7.58 -16.43
N PHE A 135 -19.85 -7.99 -17.12
CA PHE A 135 -20.39 -7.22 -18.24
C PHE A 135 -20.98 -5.87 -17.82
N LYS A 136 -21.57 -5.81 -16.63
CA LYS A 136 -22.23 -4.59 -16.13
C LYS A 136 -21.25 -3.56 -15.55
N ASN A 137 -20.21 -4.01 -14.86
CA ASN A 137 -19.36 -3.13 -14.03
C ASN A 137 -17.90 -3.08 -14.48
N ILE A 138 -17.34 -4.19 -14.98
CA ILE A 138 -15.91 -4.29 -15.34
C ILE A 138 -15.69 -3.97 -16.82
N PHE A 139 -16.37 -4.69 -17.70
CA PHE A 139 -16.21 -4.59 -19.16
C PHE A 139 -16.32 -3.15 -19.70
N PRO A 140 -17.24 -2.29 -19.23
CA PRO A 140 -17.37 -0.93 -19.76
C PRO A 140 -16.21 0.02 -19.42
N VAL A 141 -15.36 -0.33 -18.45
CA VAL A 141 -14.32 0.58 -17.92
C VAL A 141 -12.90 0.03 -18.02
N ILE A 142 -12.72 -1.27 -18.30
CA ILE A 142 -11.40 -1.84 -18.56
C ILE A 142 -10.83 -1.32 -19.88
N ILE A 143 -9.50 -1.23 -19.93
CA ILE A 143 -8.79 -0.70 -21.10
C ILE A 143 -7.91 -1.83 -21.66
N PRO A 144 -8.36 -2.54 -22.71
CA PRO A 144 -7.54 -3.50 -23.43
C PRO A 144 -6.51 -2.77 -24.30
N ILE A 145 -5.27 -3.25 -24.28
CA ILE A 145 -4.16 -2.67 -25.02
C ILE A 145 -3.38 -3.80 -25.69
N ALA A 146 -3.49 -3.90 -27.01
CA ALA A 146 -2.55 -4.69 -27.81
C ALA A 146 -1.22 -3.94 -27.92
N VAL A 147 -0.10 -4.66 -27.85
CA VAL A 147 1.24 -4.08 -27.95
C VAL A 147 1.93 -4.62 -29.18
N ASP A 148 2.23 -3.73 -30.12
CA ASP A 148 2.88 -4.02 -31.39
C ASP A 148 3.68 -2.79 -31.89
N ALA A 149 4.21 -2.83 -33.11
CA ALA A 149 5.00 -1.73 -33.68
C ALA A 149 4.20 -0.43 -33.89
N THR A 150 2.88 -0.54 -34.05
CA THR A 150 1.94 0.57 -34.25
C THR A 150 1.25 1.00 -32.95
N HIS A 151 1.16 0.12 -31.96
CA HIS A 151 0.60 0.35 -30.64
C HIS A 151 1.68 0.16 -29.56
N PRO A 152 2.41 1.22 -29.19
CA PRO A 152 3.54 1.10 -28.28
C PRO A 152 3.10 0.74 -26.86
N PHE A 153 4.03 0.17 -26.10
CA PHE A 153 3.79 -0.15 -24.69
C PHE A 153 3.39 1.10 -23.89
N PRO A 154 2.26 1.06 -23.18
CA PRO A 154 1.65 2.25 -22.62
C PRO A 154 2.33 2.65 -21.29
N HIS A 155 2.31 3.94 -20.93
CA HIS A 155 2.88 4.42 -19.66
C HIS A 155 2.10 3.90 -18.45
N LEU A 156 2.78 3.23 -17.51
CA LEU A 156 2.16 2.64 -16.31
C LEU A 156 2.29 3.57 -15.11
N ASN A 157 1.18 3.84 -14.43
CA ASN A 157 1.17 4.62 -13.20
C ASN A 157 1.85 3.86 -12.05
N ASN A 158 2.33 4.59 -11.04
CA ASN A 158 2.86 3.95 -9.83
C ASN A 158 1.78 3.08 -9.16
N LEU A 159 2.17 1.90 -8.67
CA LEU A 159 1.29 0.90 -8.07
C LEU A 159 0.14 0.46 -8.99
N SER A 160 0.24 0.66 -10.31
CA SER A 160 -0.79 0.23 -11.26
C SER A 160 -0.86 -1.29 -11.32
N PHE A 161 -2.09 -1.82 -11.34
CA PHE A 161 -2.39 -3.24 -11.46
C PHE A 161 -2.92 -3.54 -12.86
N SER A 162 -2.47 -4.62 -13.48
CA SER A 162 -2.84 -4.98 -14.86
C SER A 162 -2.70 -6.48 -15.08
N LEU A 163 -3.38 -7.01 -16.10
CA LEU A 163 -3.23 -8.38 -16.56
C LEU A 163 -2.46 -8.38 -17.87
N ALA A 164 -1.26 -8.97 -17.91
CA ALA A 164 -0.53 -9.19 -19.16
C ALA A 164 -1.09 -10.42 -19.86
N VAL A 165 -1.23 -10.38 -21.18
CA VAL A 165 -1.78 -11.48 -21.98
C VAL A 165 -0.89 -11.80 -23.17
N LYS A 166 -0.75 -13.09 -23.44
CA LYS A 166 -0.22 -13.65 -24.68
C LYS A 166 -1.39 -14.27 -25.43
N LEU A 167 -1.60 -13.81 -26.66
CA LEU A 167 -2.79 -14.06 -27.46
C LEU A 167 -2.40 -14.75 -28.76
N LYS A 168 -3.22 -15.70 -29.20
CA LYS A 168 -3.14 -16.34 -30.51
C LYS A 168 -4.15 -15.70 -31.45
N ASP A 169 -3.73 -15.30 -32.64
CA ASP A 169 -4.65 -14.84 -33.67
C ASP A 169 -5.49 -16.01 -34.21
N LYS A 170 -6.82 -15.86 -34.26
CA LYS A 170 -7.74 -16.92 -34.71
C LYS A 170 -7.63 -17.16 -36.22
N ASP A 171 -7.30 -16.13 -37.00
CA ASP A 171 -7.16 -16.20 -38.46
C ASP A 171 -5.75 -16.61 -38.87
N ASN A 172 -4.74 -16.28 -38.06
CA ASN A 172 -3.34 -16.66 -38.30
C ASN A 172 -2.72 -17.35 -37.07
N PRO A 173 -2.93 -18.67 -36.90
CA PRO A 173 -2.49 -19.41 -35.72
C PRO A 173 -0.97 -19.36 -35.42
N GLU A 174 -0.12 -19.05 -36.40
CA GLU A 174 1.33 -18.91 -36.22
C GLU A 174 1.72 -17.53 -35.62
N ASP A 175 0.82 -16.56 -35.63
CA ASP A 175 1.08 -15.21 -35.15
C ASP A 175 0.64 -15.06 -33.68
N THR A 176 1.62 -14.72 -32.83
CA THR A 176 1.40 -14.47 -31.41
C THR A 176 1.43 -12.96 -31.16
N LYS A 177 0.41 -12.46 -30.46
CA LYS A 177 0.34 -11.07 -30.01
C LYS A 177 0.50 -10.98 -28.50
N TYR A 178 1.05 -9.87 -28.05
CA TYR A 178 1.11 -9.53 -26.63
C TYR A 178 0.23 -8.33 -26.36
N GLY A 179 -0.35 -8.28 -25.16
CA GLY A 179 -1.18 -7.18 -24.75
C GLY A 179 -1.29 -7.10 -23.24
N MET A 180 -2.12 -6.18 -22.79
CA MET A 180 -2.51 -6.09 -21.39
C MET A 180 -3.93 -5.55 -21.24
N VAL A 181 -4.57 -5.90 -20.12
CA VAL A 181 -5.78 -5.25 -19.64
C VAL A 181 -5.40 -4.40 -18.43
N ARG A 182 -5.57 -3.08 -18.56
CA ARG A 182 -5.39 -2.19 -17.41
C ARG A 182 -6.62 -2.24 -16.53
N ILE A 183 -6.39 -2.37 -15.22
CA ILE A 183 -7.44 -2.46 -14.22
C ILE A 183 -7.48 -1.11 -13.47
N PRO A 184 -8.49 -0.26 -13.72
CA PRO A 184 -8.58 1.04 -13.08
C PRO A 184 -8.74 0.93 -11.57
N ARG A 185 -8.18 1.88 -10.81
CA ARG A 185 -8.26 1.91 -9.33
C ARG A 185 -9.68 2.07 -8.78
N LEU A 186 -10.63 2.53 -9.62
CA LEU A 186 -12.04 2.65 -9.24
C LEU A 186 -12.72 1.27 -9.10
N LEU A 187 -12.19 0.24 -9.76
CA LEU A 187 -12.71 -1.11 -9.63
C LEU A 187 -12.23 -1.74 -8.33
N PRO A 188 -13.10 -2.48 -7.62
CA PRO A 188 -12.66 -3.24 -6.46
C PRO A 188 -11.64 -4.30 -6.90
N ARG A 189 -10.67 -4.57 -6.02
CA ARG A 189 -9.62 -5.56 -6.30
C ARG A 189 -10.17 -6.97 -6.15
N PHE A 190 -11.11 -7.14 -5.23
CA PHE A 190 -11.86 -8.37 -5.00
C PHE A 190 -13.33 -8.11 -5.29
N ILE A 191 -13.90 -8.90 -6.21
CA ILE A 191 -15.33 -8.88 -6.50
C ILE A 191 -16.03 -9.69 -5.41
N GLN A 192 -16.94 -9.06 -4.69
CA GLN A 192 -17.74 -9.72 -3.67
C GLN A 192 -19.00 -10.29 -4.32
N LEU A 193 -19.21 -11.60 -4.18
CA LEU A 193 -20.48 -12.25 -4.47
C LEU A 193 -21.16 -12.64 -3.17
N GLU A 194 -22.49 -12.63 -3.20
CA GLU A 194 -23.32 -12.81 -2.00
C GLU A 194 -22.83 -11.85 -0.89
N ASP A 195 -22.21 -12.40 0.15
CA ASP A 195 -21.65 -11.63 1.26
C ASP A 195 -20.31 -12.14 1.79
N ASN A 196 -19.86 -13.27 1.29
CA ASN A 196 -18.79 -14.06 1.88
C ASN A 196 -17.83 -14.66 0.85
N ILE A 197 -18.02 -14.41 -0.44
CA ILE A 197 -17.15 -14.91 -1.50
C ILE A 197 -16.44 -13.72 -2.14
N TYR A 198 -15.12 -13.78 -2.17
CA TYR A 198 -14.26 -12.75 -2.77
C TYR A 198 -13.42 -13.34 -3.89
N ILE A 199 -13.60 -12.80 -5.09
CA ILE A 199 -12.89 -13.23 -6.29
C ILE A 199 -11.86 -12.18 -6.69
N PRO A 200 -10.57 -12.50 -6.80
CA PRO A 200 -9.58 -11.59 -7.36
C PRO A 200 -9.98 -11.14 -8.77
N ILE A 201 -10.04 -9.83 -9.03
CA ILE A 201 -10.55 -9.28 -10.29
C ILE A 201 -9.82 -9.82 -11.54
N GLU A 202 -8.52 -10.10 -11.44
CA GLU A 202 -7.75 -10.71 -12.53
C GLU A 202 -8.28 -12.08 -12.93
N SER A 203 -8.82 -12.86 -11.99
CA SER A 203 -9.38 -14.19 -12.28
C SER A 203 -10.65 -14.08 -13.11
N LEU A 204 -11.49 -13.08 -12.85
CA LEU A 204 -12.70 -12.83 -13.64
C LEU A 204 -12.38 -12.23 -15.01
N ILE A 205 -11.35 -11.37 -15.10
CA ILE A 205 -10.89 -10.80 -16.38
C ILE A 205 -10.26 -11.89 -17.26
N GLU A 206 -9.40 -12.75 -16.69
CA GLU A 206 -8.74 -13.84 -17.39
C GLU A 206 -9.74 -14.75 -18.11
N GLN A 207 -10.84 -15.10 -17.44
CA GLN A 207 -11.90 -15.96 -17.98
C GLN A 207 -12.68 -15.33 -19.12
N ASN A 208 -12.62 -14.00 -19.26
CA ASN A 208 -13.35 -13.24 -20.27
C ASN A 208 -12.42 -12.60 -21.31
N ILE A 209 -11.17 -13.05 -21.43
CA ILE A 209 -10.19 -12.46 -22.36
C ILE A 209 -10.65 -12.49 -23.81
N ASP A 210 -11.28 -13.57 -24.26
CA ASP A 210 -11.77 -13.70 -25.64
C ASP A 210 -12.83 -12.64 -25.99
N THR A 211 -13.60 -12.20 -24.99
CA THR A 211 -14.58 -11.11 -25.13
C THR A 211 -13.90 -9.74 -25.16
N ILE A 212 -12.81 -9.59 -24.41
CA ILE A 212 -12.03 -8.36 -24.30
C ILE A 212 -11.16 -8.13 -25.55
N PHE A 213 -10.66 -9.21 -26.15
CA PHE A 213 -9.86 -9.20 -27.38
C PHE A 213 -10.55 -10.05 -28.47
N PRO A 214 -11.60 -9.53 -29.13
CA PRO A 214 -12.26 -10.24 -30.22
C PRO A 214 -11.27 -10.63 -31.32
N GLY A 215 -11.42 -11.84 -31.87
CA GLY A 215 -10.49 -12.38 -32.89
C GLY A 215 -9.24 -13.05 -32.35
N TYR A 216 -9.04 -13.03 -31.02
CA TYR A 216 -7.92 -13.71 -30.37
C TYR A 216 -8.39 -14.79 -29.41
N THR A 217 -7.52 -15.77 -29.15
CA THR A 217 -7.66 -16.75 -28.07
C THR A 217 -6.53 -16.56 -27.06
N LEU A 218 -6.83 -16.63 -25.77
CA LEU A 218 -5.82 -16.59 -24.71
C LEU A 218 -4.87 -17.81 -24.80
N ILE A 219 -3.56 -17.56 -24.83
CA ILE A 219 -2.52 -18.60 -24.64
C ILE A 219 -2.14 -18.69 -23.16
N THR A 220 -1.78 -17.54 -22.59
CA THR A 220 -1.42 -17.43 -21.16
C THR A 220 -1.59 -15.99 -20.69
N SER A 221 -1.85 -15.84 -19.40
CA SER A 221 -1.99 -14.54 -18.75
C SER A 221 -1.22 -14.50 -17.43
N ALA A 222 -0.87 -13.30 -17.00
CA ALA A 222 -0.34 -13.08 -15.68
C ALA A 222 -0.67 -11.68 -15.17
N ALA A 223 -1.29 -11.61 -13.99
CA ALA A 223 -1.46 -10.33 -13.33
C ALA A 223 -0.11 -9.81 -12.86
N PHE A 224 0.08 -8.51 -12.99
CA PHE A 224 1.30 -7.84 -12.59
C PHE A 224 1.01 -6.45 -12.01
N ARG A 225 1.96 -6.00 -11.20
CA ARG A 225 1.95 -4.69 -10.56
C ARG A 225 3.34 -4.09 -10.62
N VAL A 226 3.40 -2.80 -10.86
CA VAL A 226 4.68 -2.07 -10.91
C VAL A 226 4.76 -1.03 -9.80
N THR A 227 5.92 -0.95 -9.17
CA THR A 227 6.25 0.12 -8.23
C THR A 227 7.26 1.04 -8.90
N ARG A 228 7.05 2.35 -8.76
CA ARG A 228 7.92 3.42 -9.26
C ARG A 228 8.40 4.24 -8.08
N ASN A 229 9.51 4.96 -8.25
CA ASN A 229 9.90 5.96 -7.26
C ASN A 229 8.78 7.01 -7.14
N ALA A 230 8.39 7.34 -5.90
CA ALA A 230 7.26 8.24 -5.67
C ALA A 230 7.55 9.67 -6.17
N ASP A 231 6.56 10.29 -6.83
CA ASP A 231 6.34 11.73 -6.63
C ASP A 231 5.59 11.84 -5.30
N ILE A 232 6.25 12.48 -4.35
CA ILE A 232 6.13 12.32 -2.89
C ILE A 232 4.71 12.60 -2.33
N VAL A 233 4.24 11.70 -1.45
CA VAL A 233 3.25 11.97 -0.38
C VAL A 233 3.92 11.47 0.92
N ILE A 234 4.45 12.38 1.75
CA ILE A 234 5.37 12.09 2.89
C ILE A 234 4.58 11.58 4.11
N GLU A 235 4.64 10.29 4.47
CA GLU A 235 3.96 9.70 5.65
C GLU A 235 4.66 10.10 6.96
N GLU A 236 3.93 10.08 8.09
CA GLU A 236 4.31 10.67 9.40
C GLU A 236 5.63 10.17 9.99
N GLU A 237 6.09 8.96 9.66
CA GLU A 237 7.29 8.38 10.28
C GLU A 237 8.61 8.85 9.64
N GLU A 238 8.59 9.59 8.52
CA GLU A 238 9.79 9.87 7.72
C GLU A 238 10.15 11.36 7.57
N ALA A 239 9.52 12.28 8.30
CA ALA A 239 9.77 13.72 8.16
C ALA A 239 11.21 14.13 8.51
N ASP A 240 11.79 13.55 9.58
CA ASP A 240 13.16 13.82 9.99
C ASP A 240 14.18 13.15 9.04
N ASP A 241 13.83 11.96 8.52
CA ASP A 241 14.66 11.19 7.58
C ASP A 241 14.74 11.80 6.19
N PHE A 242 13.66 12.47 5.78
CA PHE A 242 13.57 13.12 4.50
C PHE A 242 14.60 14.24 4.37
N MET A 243 14.87 14.97 5.46
CA MET A 243 15.87 16.05 5.47
C MET A 243 17.29 15.50 5.26
N GLU A 244 17.64 14.39 5.91
CA GLU A 244 18.93 13.71 5.70
C GLU A 244 19.11 13.21 4.26
N ILE A 245 18.08 12.59 3.67
CA ILE A 245 18.11 12.11 2.29
C ILE A 245 18.15 13.29 1.30
N MET A 246 17.51 14.42 1.63
CA MET A 246 17.56 15.64 0.82
C MET A 246 18.94 16.29 0.80
N GLU A 247 19.63 16.33 1.94
CA GLU A 247 20.97 16.92 2.06
C GLU A 247 22.02 16.16 1.22
N GLN A 248 21.86 14.85 1.05
CA GLN A 248 22.85 14.00 0.38
C GLN A 248 22.71 13.91 -1.16
N GLY A 249 21.62 14.42 -1.78
CA GLY A 249 21.26 13.94 -3.13
C GLY A 249 20.55 14.88 -4.10
N LEU A 250 20.55 16.20 -3.86
CA LEU A 250 19.90 17.14 -4.79
C LEU A 250 20.78 17.47 -6.01
N ARG A 251 20.77 16.58 -7.02
CA ARG A 251 20.78 16.95 -8.44
C ARG A 251 20.52 15.71 -9.32
N LEU A 252 19.49 15.82 -10.17
CA LEU A 252 19.10 14.89 -11.25
C LEU A 252 18.27 13.66 -10.84
N ARG A 253 16.98 13.87 -10.57
CA ARG A 253 15.98 12.78 -10.54
C ARG A 253 15.67 12.30 -11.95
N LYS A 254 15.89 11.01 -12.25
CA LYS A 254 15.07 10.30 -13.26
C LYS A 254 13.72 9.99 -12.62
N LYS A 255 12.79 10.94 -12.69
CA LYS A 255 11.42 10.78 -12.15
C LYS A 255 10.71 9.60 -12.80
N GLY A 256 9.99 8.82 -12.00
CA GLY A 256 9.16 7.71 -12.46
C GLY A 256 9.91 6.47 -12.94
N ALA A 257 11.12 6.20 -12.49
CA ALA A 257 11.81 4.94 -12.79
C ALA A 257 11.10 3.76 -12.09
N PHE A 258 10.98 2.63 -12.78
CA PHE A 258 10.47 1.41 -12.17
C PHE A 258 11.49 0.83 -11.20
N VAL A 259 11.04 0.47 -10.00
CA VAL A 259 11.90 -0.06 -8.94
C VAL A 259 11.60 -1.51 -8.58
N ARG A 260 10.37 -1.97 -8.82
CA ARG A 260 9.90 -3.34 -8.55
C ARG A 260 8.83 -3.77 -9.55
N LEU A 261 8.87 -5.03 -9.97
CA LEU A 261 7.79 -5.71 -10.66
C LEU A 261 7.31 -6.88 -9.81
N GLU A 262 6.03 -6.89 -9.47
CA GLU A 262 5.37 -8.04 -8.89
C GLU A 262 4.53 -8.72 -9.99
N ILE A 263 4.59 -10.04 -10.10
CA ILE A 263 3.87 -10.79 -11.13
C ILE A 263 3.37 -12.11 -10.55
N GLN A 264 2.25 -12.63 -11.04
CA GLN A 264 1.82 -13.98 -10.69
C GLN A 264 2.84 -15.03 -11.13
N ARG A 265 3.04 -16.08 -10.31
CA ARG A 265 4.02 -17.13 -10.59
C ARG A 265 3.70 -17.95 -11.84
N SER A 266 2.43 -18.03 -12.22
CA SER A 266 1.97 -18.66 -13.47
C SER A 266 2.52 -17.99 -14.74
N ALA A 267 3.11 -16.79 -14.64
CA ALA A 267 3.72 -16.11 -15.78
C ALA A 267 4.86 -16.94 -16.40
N ASP A 268 4.74 -17.20 -17.70
CA ASP A 268 5.80 -17.79 -18.48
C ASP A 268 6.99 -16.80 -18.64
N GLU A 269 8.16 -17.33 -18.98
CA GLU A 269 9.36 -16.50 -19.15
C GLU A 269 9.23 -15.53 -20.33
N GLU A 270 8.40 -15.84 -21.33
CA GLU A 270 8.13 -14.96 -22.47
C GLU A 270 7.34 -13.71 -22.05
N LEU A 271 6.28 -13.83 -21.24
CA LEU A 271 5.54 -12.68 -20.69
C LEU A 271 6.44 -11.84 -19.79
N ILE A 272 7.29 -12.47 -18.98
CA ILE A 272 8.24 -11.74 -18.13
C ILE A 272 9.25 -10.98 -19.00
N GLN A 273 9.77 -11.60 -20.06
CA GLN A 273 10.70 -10.97 -20.98
C GLN A 273 10.02 -9.84 -21.77
N PHE A 274 8.78 -10.04 -22.21
CA PHE A 274 7.96 -9.02 -22.86
C PHE A 274 7.75 -7.80 -21.94
N LEU A 275 7.36 -8.00 -20.68
CA LEU A 275 7.22 -6.90 -19.74
C LEU A 275 8.58 -6.24 -19.48
N ASN A 276 9.63 -7.03 -19.24
CA ASN A 276 10.92 -6.47 -18.84
C ASN A 276 11.68 -5.78 -19.97
N SER A 277 11.42 -6.10 -21.24
CA SER A 277 11.97 -5.36 -22.38
C SER A 277 11.51 -3.89 -22.39
N HIS A 278 10.31 -3.63 -21.86
CA HIS A 278 9.73 -2.30 -21.74
C HIS A 278 10.06 -1.63 -20.39
N LEU A 279 9.98 -2.39 -19.29
CA LEU A 279 10.16 -1.86 -17.93
C LEU A 279 11.64 -1.65 -17.56
N LYS A 280 12.54 -2.46 -18.14
CA LYS A 280 14.00 -2.41 -17.92
C LYS A 280 14.38 -2.52 -16.43
N ILE A 281 13.71 -3.42 -15.72
CA ILE A 281 13.94 -3.70 -14.31
C ILE A 281 14.99 -4.81 -14.18
N PHE A 282 15.82 -4.73 -13.13
CA PHE A 282 16.80 -5.78 -12.85
C PHE A 282 16.07 -7.07 -12.45
N ARG A 283 16.53 -8.22 -12.96
CA ARG A 283 15.83 -9.51 -12.76
C ARG A 283 15.56 -9.85 -11.30
N ARG A 284 16.44 -9.45 -10.37
CA ARG A 284 16.24 -9.68 -8.93
C ARG A 284 15.23 -8.73 -8.27
N ASP A 285 14.78 -7.69 -8.97
CA ASP A 285 13.69 -6.80 -8.55
C ASP A 285 12.32 -7.25 -9.12
N ILE A 286 12.28 -8.45 -9.74
CA ILE A 286 11.06 -9.11 -10.20
C ILE A 286 10.67 -10.18 -9.17
N TYR A 287 9.47 -10.07 -8.61
CA TYR A 287 8.94 -10.94 -7.57
C TYR A 287 7.72 -11.71 -8.11
N LYS A 288 7.79 -13.05 -8.08
CA LYS A 288 6.75 -13.95 -8.64
C LYS A 288 5.86 -14.57 -7.56
N TYR A 289 4.60 -14.16 -7.38
CA TYR A 289 3.76 -14.61 -6.26
C TYR A 289 2.73 -15.71 -6.62
N ASP A 290 2.47 -16.63 -5.69
CA ASP A 290 1.39 -17.63 -5.72
C ASP A 290 0.13 -17.20 -4.96
N ILE A 291 0.09 -15.95 -4.53
CA ILE A 291 -1.02 -15.33 -3.80
C ILE A 291 -1.46 -14.07 -4.57
N PRO A 292 -2.66 -13.52 -4.32
CA PRO A 292 -3.08 -12.29 -4.96
C PRO A 292 -2.06 -11.16 -4.75
N LEU A 293 -1.71 -10.47 -5.83
CA LEU A 293 -0.88 -9.25 -5.75
C LEU A 293 -1.69 -8.10 -5.16
N ASN A 294 -1.00 -7.03 -4.76
CA ASN A 294 -1.59 -5.87 -4.08
C ASN A 294 -2.22 -6.27 -2.74
N LEU A 295 -1.38 -6.78 -1.82
CA LEU A 295 -1.83 -7.23 -0.50
C LEU A 295 -2.54 -6.13 0.30
N GLY A 296 -2.23 -4.85 0.08
CA GLY A 296 -2.96 -3.73 0.69
C GLY A 296 -4.46 -3.76 0.37
N ALA A 297 -4.87 -4.33 -0.76
CA ALA A 297 -6.28 -4.46 -1.10
C ALA A 297 -7.05 -5.47 -0.24
N LEU A 298 -6.37 -6.29 0.58
CA LEU A 298 -7.03 -7.18 1.55
C LEU A 298 -7.87 -6.39 2.58
N TRP A 299 -7.61 -5.09 2.75
CA TRP A 299 -8.49 -4.19 3.51
C TRP A 299 -9.94 -4.21 3.03
N GLN A 300 -10.21 -4.50 1.74
CA GLN A 300 -11.58 -4.67 1.22
C GLN A 300 -12.31 -5.82 1.92
N ILE A 301 -11.61 -6.93 2.15
CA ILE A 301 -12.14 -8.14 2.80
C ILE A 301 -12.22 -7.93 4.31
N VAL A 302 -11.13 -7.38 4.89
CA VAL A 302 -11.11 -6.96 6.30
C VAL A 302 -12.23 -5.97 6.58
N GLY A 303 -12.69 -5.16 5.64
CA GLY A 303 -13.79 -4.21 5.81
C GLY A 303 -15.17 -4.85 6.04
N ASN A 304 -15.34 -6.16 5.81
CA ASN A 304 -16.65 -6.80 5.87
C ASN A 304 -17.24 -6.78 7.29
N LYS A 305 -18.46 -6.26 7.44
CA LYS A 305 -19.15 -6.11 8.72
C LYS A 305 -19.82 -7.39 9.20
N LYS A 306 -20.21 -8.31 8.30
CA LYS A 306 -20.83 -9.60 8.65
C LYS A 306 -19.85 -10.51 9.39
N PHE A 307 -18.56 -10.33 9.15
CA PHE A 307 -17.48 -11.07 9.81
C PHE A 307 -16.84 -10.28 10.96
N SER A 308 -17.57 -9.38 11.63
CA SER A 308 -17.04 -8.61 12.76
C SER A 308 -16.60 -9.46 13.95
N HIS A 309 -17.15 -10.68 14.10
CA HIS A 309 -16.74 -11.64 15.11
C HIS A 309 -15.32 -12.20 14.86
N LEU A 310 -14.79 -12.05 13.63
CA LEU A 310 -13.41 -12.41 13.28
C LEU A 310 -12.42 -11.24 13.45
N LYS A 311 -12.82 -10.17 14.15
CA LYS A 311 -12.01 -8.98 14.43
C LYS A 311 -11.87 -8.73 15.92
N THR A 312 -10.91 -7.89 16.29
CA THR A 312 -10.89 -7.33 17.64
C THR A 312 -12.09 -6.42 17.84
N PRO A 313 -12.76 -6.44 19.00
CA PRO A 313 -13.82 -5.49 19.31
C PRO A 313 -13.31 -4.04 19.14
N PRO A 314 -14.09 -3.14 18.52
CA PRO A 314 -13.69 -1.75 18.40
C PRO A 314 -13.55 -1.13 19.79
N TYR A 315 -12.50 -0.33 19.97
CA TYR A 315 -12.31 0.46 21.18
C TYR A 315 -12.85 1.87 20.94
N THR A 316 -13.77 2.33 21.79
CA THR A 316 -14.27 3.71 21.77
C THR A 316 -13.40 4.57 22.69
N PRO A 317 -12.66 5.56 22.15
CA PRO A 317 -11.86 6.48 22.97
C PRO A 317 -12.74 7.21 23.98
N LYS A 318 -12.24 7.36 25.21
CA LYS A 318 -12.99 8.00 26.29
C LYS A 318 -12.60 9.47 26.41
N ILE A 319 -13.54 10.30 26.88
CA ILE A 319 -13.24 11.61 27.45
C ILE A 319 -13.25 11.41 28.96
N LEU A 320 -12.16 11.74 29.62
CA LEU A 320 -12.01 11.58 31.07
C LEU A 320 -12.24 12.92 31.79
N PRO A 321 -12.65 12.90 33.07
CA PRO A 321 -12.65 14.10 33.91
C PRO A 321 -11.27 14.75 33.97
N PRO A 322 -11.20 16.10 34.00
CA PRO A 322 -12.33 17.04 34.03
C PRO A 322 -12.90 17.40 32.64
N LEU A 323 -12.38 16.84 31.54
CA LEU A 323 -12.74 17.22 30.16
C LEU A 323 -14.14 16.75 29.72
N ASP A 324 -14.74 15.82 30.47
CA ASP A 324 -16.11 15.34 30.28
C ASP A 324 -17.16 16.25 30.94
N SER A 325 -16.72 17.30 31.64
CA SER A 325 -17.59 18.27 32.28
C SER A 325 -18.11 19.37 31.33
N ASN A 326 -19.08 20.15 31.81
CA ASN A 326 -19.58 21.35 31.11
C ASN A 326 -18.70 22.59 31.36
N GLU A 327 -17.57 22.44 32.05
CA GLU A 327 -16.67 23.54 32.34
C GLU A 327 -15.97 24.05 31.06
N SER A 328 -15.62 25.34 31.07
CA SER A 328 -14.84 25.91 29.97
C SER A 328 -13.48 25.22 29.91
N ILE A 329 -13.10 24.74 28.73
CA ILE A 329 -11.79 24.13 28.52
C ILE A 329 -10.63 25.07 28.89
N PHE A 330 -10.81 26.39 28.76
CA PHE A 330 -9.82 27.36 29.22
C PHE A 330 -9.71 27.39 30.75
N HIS A 331 -10.82 27.26 31.48
CA HIS A 331 -10.78 27.24 32.95
C HIS A 331 -10.13 25.96 33.48
N ILE A 332 -10.39 24.82 32.83
CA ILE A 332 -9.71 23.56 33.13
C ILE A 332 -8.19 23.73 32.95
N LEU A 333 -7.76 24.26 31.80
CA LEU A 333 -6.34 24.45 31.48
C LEU A 333 -5.66 25.52 32.36
N ASP A 334 -6.42 26.51 32.87
CA ASP A 334 -5.91 27.48 33.85
C ASP A 334 -5.72 26.84 35.24
N SER A 335 -6.46 25.77 35.54
CA SER A 335 -6.45 25.12 36.86
C SER A 335 -5.42 23.99 36.96
N GLU A 336 -5.23 23.21 35.91
CA GLU A 336 -4.27 22.10 35.88
C GLU A 336 -3.74 21.76 34.48
N GLU A 337 -2.59 21.09 34.45
CA GLU A 337 -2.02 20.54 33.21
C GLU A 337 -2.80 19.30 32.77
N VAL A 338 -3.07 19.21 31.46
CA VAL A 338 -3.84 18.11 30.86
C VAL A 338 -2.95 17.33 29.90
N ILE A 339 -2.84 16.02 30.11
CA ILE A 339 -2.19 15.08 29.19
C ILE A 339 -3.27 14.18 28.59
N LEU A 340 -3.21 13.99 27.27
CA LEU A 340 -4.08 13.05 26.56
C LEU A 340 -3.28 11.86 26.04
N TYR A 341 -3.78 10.64 26.27
CA TYR A 341 -3.14 9.41 25.79
C TYR A 341 -3.94 8.73 24.68
N HIS A 342 -3.57 9.00 23.44
CA HIS A 342 -4.19 8.40 22.25
C HIS A 342 -3.63 6.98 21.96
N PRO A 343 -4.45 6.07 21.41
CA PRO A 343 -5.84 6.22 20.99
C PRO A 343 -6.87 5.92 22.10
N TYR A 344 -6.44 5.81 23.37
CA TYR A 344 -7.31 5.43 24.48
C TYR A 344 -8.26 6.57 24.90
N GLU A 345 -7.76 7.79 24.80
CA GLU A 345 -8.52 9.01 25.05
C GLU A 345 -8.88 9.71 23.74
N SER A 346 -10.05 10.33 23.71
CA SER A 346 -10.59 11.00 22.53
C SER A 346 -9.74 12.21 22.16
N PHE A 347 -9.58 12.45 20.85
CA PHE A 347 -8.99 13.69 20.32
C PHE A 347 -10.00 14.87 20.31
N GLU A 348 -11.26 14.60 20.65
CA GLU A 348 -12.33 15.58 20.68
C GLU A 348 -12.03 16.81 21.57
N PRO A 349 -11.44 16.69 22.78
CA PRO A 349 -11.11 17.86 23.59
C PRO A 349 -10.18 18.86 22.89
N VAL A 350 -9.20 18.38 22.12
CA VAL A 350 -8.31 19.23 21.31
C VAL A 350 -9.10 19.96 20.23
N THR A 351 -10.02 19.25 19.56
CA THR A 351 -10.91 19.86 18.56
C THR A 351 -11.81 20.92 19.19
N LYS A 352 -12.38 20.63 20.37
CA LYS A 352 -13.24 21.54 21.15
C LYS A 352 -12.47 22.77 21.63
N LEU A 353 -11.19 22.64 22.01
CA LEU A 353 -10.33 23.75 22.37
C LEU A 353 -10.23 24.75 21.21
N ILE A 354 -9.88 24.27 20.02
CA ILE A 354 -9.70 25.12 18.84
C ILE A 354 -11.04 25.76 18.42
N GLN A 355 -12.14 24.99 18.45
CA GLN A 355 -13.48 25.52 18.16
C GLN A 355 -13.95 26.57 19.17
N THR A 356 -13.64 26.39 20.46
CA THR A 356 -13.96 27.36 21.52
C THR A 356 -13.11 28.62 21.32
N ALA A 357 -11.81 28.45 21.05
CA ALA A 357 -10.89 29.55 20.76
C ALA A 357 -11.32 30.37 19.54
N ALA A 358 -11.88 29.73 18.52
CA ALA A 358 -12.36 30.43 17.32
C ALA A 358 -13.53 31.39 17.62
N LYS A 359 -14.38 31.05 18.59
CA LYS A 359 -15.61 31.79 18.93
C LYS A 359 -15.43 32.77 20.08
N ASP A 360 -14.51 32.51 21.02
CA ASP A 360 -14.33 33.34 22.20
C ASP A 360 -13.84 34.75 21.82
N PRO A 361 -14.55 35.84 22.20
CA PRO A 361 -14.13 37.20 21.92
C PRO A 361 -12.83 37.61 22.65
N LYS A 362 -12.41 36.89 23.69
CA LYS A 362 -11.18 37.15 24.44
C LYS A 362 -9.92 36.60 23.77
N VAL A 363 -10.06 35.70 22.79
CA VAL A 363 -8.93 35.12 22.07
C VAL A 363 -8.46 36.08 20.97
N LEU A 364 -7.20 36.50 21.06
CA LEU A 364 -6.59 37.44 20.10
C LEU A 364 -5.93 36.72 18.90
N SER A 365 -5.30 35.57 19.15
CA SER A 365 -4.53 34.86 18.12
C SER A 365 -4.51 33.36 18.34
N ILE A 366 -4.44 32.60 17.25
CA ILE A 366 -4.24 31.14 17.24
C ILE A 366 -3.03 30.82 16.37
N ARG A 367 -2.06 30.09 16.93
CA ARG A 367 -0.87 29.61 16.19
C ARG A 367 -0.82 28.09 16.26
N ILE A 368 -0.65 27.44 15.12
CA ILE A 368 -0.70 25.98 15.01
C ILE A 368 0.23 25.47 13.89
N THR A 369 0.72 24.26 14.03
CA THR A 369 1.42 23.52 12.97
C THR A 369 0.50 22.43 12.44
N LEU A 370 0.38 22.32 11.13
CA LEU A 370 -0.49 21.39 10.42
C LEU A 370 0.35 20.59 9.44
N TYR A 371 0.70 19.36 9.79
CA TYR A 371 1.50 18.51 8.92
C TYR A 371 0.64 17.81 7.86
N ARG A 372 -0.20 16.86 8.31
CA ARG A 372 -1.20 16.19 7.49
C ARG A 372 -2.56 16.35 8.13
N VAL A 373 -3.51 16.82 7.35
CA VAL A 373 -4.86 17.07 7.84
C VAL A 373 -5.85 16.26 7.02
N GLY A 374 -6.73 15.53 7.69
CA GLY A 374 -7.75 14.72 7.02
C GLY A 374 -8.65 15.55 6.12
N THR A 375 -9.17 14.93 5.05
CA THR A 375 -10.23 15.52 4.23
C THR A 375 -11.41 15.92 5.10
N ASN A 376 -11.81 17.19 5.04
CA ASN A 376 -12.88 17.80 5.87
C ASN A 376 -12.56 17.89 7.37
N SER A 377 -11.32 18.25 7.73
CA SER A 377 -10.94 18.42 9.13
C SER A 377 -11.72 19.54 9.84
N PRO A 378 -12.36 19.26 11.01
CA PRO A 378 -13.05 20.28 11.80
C PRO A 378 -12.11 21.34 12.36
N ILE A 379 -10.80 21.03 12.48
CA ILE A 379 -9.78 21.98 12.91
C ILE A 379 -9.59 23.07 11.86
N ILE A 380 -9.49 22.69 10.58
CA ILE A 380 -9.34 23.66 9.48
C ILE A 380 -10.53 24.60 9.44
N GLN A 381 -11.75 24.05 9.55
CA GLN A 381 -12.95 24.87 9.58
C GLN A 381 -12.94 25.86 10.77
N ALA A 382 -12.58 25.39 11.97
CA ALA A 382 -12.49 26.26 13.15
C ALA A 382 -11.44 27.37 13.00
N LEU A 383 -10.29 27.09 12.37
CA LEU A 383 -9.26 28.10 12.09
C LEU A 383 -9.75 29.15 11.07
N ILE A 384 -10.49 28.73 10.04
CA ILE A 384 -11.14 29.64 9.09
C ILE A 384 -12.15 30.54 9.83
N ASP A 385 -13.00 29.96 10.68
CA ASP A 385 -13.98 30.70 11.47
C ASP A 385 -13.30 31.70 12.41
N ALA A 386 -12.19 31.33 13.04
CA ALA A 386 -11.40 32.22 13.89
C ALA A 386 -10.87 33.43 13.13
N ALA A 387 -10.31 33.22 11.93
CA ALA A 387 -9.82 34.29 11.06
C ALA A 387 -10.96 35.23 10.62
N ASN A 388 -12.11 34.67 10.25
CA ASN A 388 -13.31 35.46 9.90
C ASN A 388 -13.83 36.29 11.08
N ASN A 389 -13.67 35.79 12.31
CA ASN A 389 -14.00 36.52 13.54
C ASN A 389 -12.94 37.56 13.95
N GLY A 390 -11.98 37.88 13.07
CA GLY A 390 -10.98 38.94 13.28
C GLY A 390 -9.79 38.52 14.15
N LYS A 391 -9.62 37.22 14.44
CA LYS A 391 -8.48 36.71 15.22
C LYS A 391 -7.25 36.57 14.33
N GLN A 392 -6.06 36.80 14.88
CA GLN A 392 -4.82 36.55 14.16
C GLN A 392 -4.52 35.05 14.12
N VAL A 393 -4.78 34.41 12.99
CA VAL A 393 -4.51 32.97 12.79
C VAL A 393 -3.20 32.78 12.01
N THR A 394 -2.32 31.94 12.52
CA THR A 394 -1.08 31.53 11.83
C THR A 394 -0.99 30.01 11.83
N ALA A 395 -0.98 29.42 10.64
CA ALA A 395 -0.78 27.99 10.46
C ALA A 395 0.53 27.76 9.71
N MET A 396 1.43 26.98 10.30
CA MET A 396 2.61 26.45 9.59
C MET A 396 2.20 25.12 8.97
N VAL A 397 2.30 25.03 7.65
CA VAL A 397 1.93 23.83 6.87
C VAL A 397 3.17 23.18 6.31
#